data_AF-A0A536SPM7-F1
#
_entry.id   AF-A0A536SPM7-F1
#
_cell.length_a   1.000
_cell.length_b   1.000
_cell.length_c   1.000
_cell.angle_alpha   90.00
_cell.angle_beta   90.00
_cell.angle_gamma   90.00
#
_symmetry.space_group_name_H-M   'P 1'
#
loop_
_entity.id
_entity.type
_entity.pdbx_description
1 polymer ?
#
loop_
_entity_poly.entity_id
_entity_poly.type
_entity_poly.pdbx_seq_one_letter_code
_entity_poly.pdbx_strand_id
1 'polypeptide(L)'
;MLKKRWIVRLLALFVLAAGWIGGTQIAIAQSHDALVEKYTVLAGSEANAKTLVNGLRDGKDFTVDGTTFKTPAGKLGNGEVNIALSLAEAKLRQEGITQPTSAQLNTALIGDAAHPGILTLRADGKGWGQVAQSMGIKLGDVMRAEQARRERHERPQVANHERPERGERAERAERPDRPERPEKPERHGH
;
A
#
# COMPACT_ATOMS: atom_id res chain seq x y z
N MET A 1 48.53 -26.63 -29.82
CA MET A 1 47.48 -27.07 -30.77
C MET A 1 47.07 -28.51 -30.44
N LEU A 2 45.92 -28.73 -29.81
CA LEU A 2 45.37 -30.06 -29.51
C LEU A 2 43.84 -29.91 -29.36
N LYS A 3 43.10 -29.97 -30.48
CA LYS A 3 42.33 -31.10 -31.03
C LYS A 3 41.15 -31.59 -30.16
N LYS A 4 39.96 -31.42 -30.78
CA LYS A 4 38.74 -32.24 -30.75
C LYS A 4 37.64 -31.92 -29.73
N ARG A 5 36.63 -31.24 -30.29
CA ARG A 5 35.22 -31.17 -29.89
C ARG A 5 34.54 -32.56 -29.99
N TRP A 6 33.36 -32.63 -29.37
CA TRP A 6 32.22 -33.57 -29.55
C TRP A 6 32.13 -34.76 -28.58
N ILE A 7 31.16 -34.71 -27.67
CA ILE A 7 30.10 -35.71 -27.50
C ILE A 7 28.86 -35.00 -26.90
N VAL A 8 27.74 -35.15 -27.60
CA VAL A 8 26.37 -34.78 -27.22
C VAL A 8 25.64 -36.09 -26.88
N ARG A 9 24.56 -35.99 -26.08
CA ARG A 9 23.48 -36.98 -25.77
C ARG A 9 23.65 -37.65 -24.38
N LEU A 10 22.65 -37.89 -23.52
CA LEU A 10 21.17 -37.89 -23.50
C LEU A 10 20.79 -37.75 -21.99
N LEU A 11 19.91 -36.83 -21.58
CA LEU A 11 18.46 -36.99 -21.34
C LEU A 11 18.02 -37.88 -20.15
N ALA A 12 17.18 -37.27 -19.31
CA ALA A 12 16.23 -37.80 -18.32
C ALA A 12 16.68 -37.87 -16.84
N LEU A 13 16.10 -37.01 -15.98
CA LEU A 13 14.95 -37.42 -15.16
C LEU A 13 14.29 -36.25 -14.43
N PHE A 14 12.97 -36.29 -14.51
CA PHE A 14 11.93 -35.45 -13.94
C PHE A 14 12.08 -35.30 -12.42
N VAL A 15 12.20 -34.07 -11.89
CA VAL A 15 11.97 -33.78 -10.47
C VAL A 15 10.80 -32.82 -10.34
N LEU A 16 9.65 -33.43 -10.03
CA LEU A 16 8.57 -32.99 -9.15
C LEU A 16 8.34 -31.48 -8.96
N ALA A 17 7.18 -31.07 -9.47
CA ALA A 17 6.49 -29.82 -9.23
C ALA A 17 6.28 -29.52 -7.74
N ALA A 18 6.74 -28.34 -7.30
CA ALA A 18 6.24 -27.68 -6.10
C ALA A 18 6.52 -26.16 -6.17
N GLY A 19 5.45 -25.37 -6.34
CA GLY A 19 5.43 -23.91 -6.21
C GLY A 19 6.16 -23.19 -7.37
N TRP A 20 5.72 -22.03 -7.84
CA TRP A 20 5.08 -20.93 -7.15
C TRP A 20 4.04 -20.34 -8.10
N ILE A 21 2.82 -20.11 -7.61
CA ILE A 21 1.96 -19.10 -8.20
C ILE A 21 2.63 -17.77 -7.88
N GLY A 22 3.58 -17.37 -8.71
CA GLY A 22 4.07 -16.00 -8.76
C GLY A 22 2.92 -15.16 -9.28
N GLY A 23 1.97 -14.80 -8.41
CA GLY A 23 0.98 -13.80 -8.71
C GLY A 23 1.75 -12.58 -9.19
N THR A 24 1.56 -12.22 -10.45
CA THR A 24 2.07 -10.98 -11.02
C THR A 24 1.46 -9.87 -10.17
N GLN A 25 2.20 -9.39 -9.19
CA GLN A 25 1.87 -8.17 -8.49
C GLN A 25 1.98 -7.09 -9.56
N ILE A 26 0.87 -6.77 -10.20
CA ILE A 26 0.76 -5.59 -11.04
C ILE A 26 0.97 -4.45 -10.04
N ALA A 27 2.19 -3.91 -10.00
CA ALA A 27 2.44 -2.65 -9.32
C ALA A 27 1.61 -1.60 -10.05
N ILE A 28 0.40 -1.34 -9.57
CA ILE A 28 -0.44 -0.27 -10.09
C ILE A 28 0.32 1.01 -9.73
N ALA A 29 0.99 1.58 -10.74
CA ALA A 29 1.58 2.89 -10.63
C ALA A 29 0.52 3.85 -10.11
N GLN A 30 0.83 4.60 -9.06
CA GLN A 30 -0.11 5.56 -8.49
C GLN A 30 -0.63 6.47 -9.61
N SER A 31 -1.95 6.56 -9.75
CA SER A 31 -2.56 7.49 -10.71
C SER A 31 -2.48 8.91 -10.17
N HIS A 32 -2.56 9.89 -11.06
CA HIS A 32 -2.56 11.30 -10.66
C HIS A 32 -3.74 11.61 -9.74
N ASP A 33 -4.95 11.18 -10.13
CA ASP A 33 -6.18 11.41 -9.35
C ASP A 33 -6.10 10.80 -7.95
N ALA A 34 -5.54 9.59 -7.82
CA ALA A 34 -5.35 8.94 -6.53
C ALA A 34 -4.40 9.72 -5.61
N LEU A 35 -3.40 10.41 -6.17
CA LEU A 35 -2.52 11.28 -5.39
C LEU A 35 -3.25 12.54 -4.93
N VAL A 36 -4.05 13.15 -5.80
CA VAL A 36 -4.85 14.33 -5.45
C VAL A 36 -5.78 13.99 -4.29
N GLU A 37 -6.58 12.94 -4.41
CA GLU A 37 -7.50 12.48 -3.37
C GLU A 37 -6.78 12.22 -2.03
N LYS A 38 -5.66 11.47 -2.09
CA LYS A 38 -4.88 11.10 -0.91
C LYS A 38 -4.34 12.31 -0.15
N TYR A 39 -3.89 13.34 -0.86
CA TYR A 39 -3.23 14.51 -0.29
C TYR A 39 -4.15 15.73 -0.12
N THR A 40 -5.45 15.61 -0.42
CA THR A 40 -6.46 16.65 -0.16
C THR A 40 -6.41 17.17 1.28
N VAL A 41 -6.41 16.27 2.26
CA VAL A 41 -6.35 16.66 3.69
C VAL A 41 -5.01 17.32 4.03
N LEU A 42 -3.92 16.81 3.46
CA LEU A 42 -2.58 17.33 3.71
C LEU A 42 -2.41 18.75 3.15
N ALA A 43 -2.95 19.01 1.95
CA ALA A 43 -2.88 20.29 1.26
C ALA A 43 -3.99 21.27 1.68
N GLY A 44 -4.88 20.85 2.59
CA GLY A 44 -6.03 21.62 3.09
C GLY A 44 -7.24 21.65 2.15
N SER A 45 -7.06 21.43 0.84
CA SER A 45 -8.15 21.35 -0.14
C SER A 45 -7.78 20.51 -1.36
N GLU A 46 -8.78 20.06 -2.12
CA GLU A 46 -8.56 19.32 -3.36
C GLU A 46 -7.87 20.18 -4.43
N ALA A 47 -8.25 21.47 -4.53
CA ALA A 47 -7.62 22.41 -5.46
C ALA A 47 -6.12 22.60 -5.15
N ASN A 48 -5.77 22.69 -3.87
CA ASN A 48 -4.38 22.77 -3.42
C ASN A 48 -3.63 21.47 -3.68
N ALA A 49 -4.25 20.31 -3.40
CA ALA A 49 -3.64 19.01 -3.67
C ALA A 49 -3.37 18.82 -5.17
N LYS A 50 -4.31 19.20 -6.04
CA LYS A 50 -4.13 19.17 -7.50
C LYS A 50 -2.98 20.06 -7.95
N THR A 51 -2.91 21.28 -7.42
CA THR A 51 -1.82 22.22 -7.73
C THR A 51 -0.47 21.68 -7.27
N LEU A 52 -0.42 21.14 -6.05
CA LEU A 52 0.78 20.54 -5.46
C LEU A 52 1.26 19.33 -6.27
N VAL A 53 0.38 18.39 -6.58
CA VAL A 53 0.74 17.19 -7.35
C VAL A 53 1.17 17.56 -8.78
N ASN A 54 0.47 18.49 -9.45
CA ASN A 54 0.85 18.95 -10.78
C ASN A 54 2.21 19.65 -10.78
N GLY A 55 2.42 20.59 -9.86
CA GLY A 55 3.66 21.35 -9.76
C GLY A 55 4.87 20.45 -9.55
N LEU A 56 4.76 19.47 -8.66
CA LEU A 56 5.82 18.49 -8.42
C LEU A 56 6.09 17.59 -9.64
N ARG A 57 5.06 17.24 -10.41
CA ARG A 57 5.22 16.44 -11.64
C ARG A 57 5.86 17.24 -12.78
N ASP A 58 5.48 18.50 -12.90
CA ASP A 58 5.99 19.38 -13.94
C ASP A 58 7.42 19.84 -13.67
N GLY A 59 7.85 19.77 -12.40
CA GLY A 59 9.19 20.15 -11.96
C GLY A 59 9.49 21.64 -12.15
N LYS A 60 8.44 22.47 -12.15
CA LYS A 60 8.50 23.92 -12.28
C LYS A 60 8.01 24.56 -10.99
N ASP A 61 8.41 25.81 -10.78
CA ASP A 61 7.87 26.63 -9.69
C ASP A 61 6.34 26.73 -9.77
N PHE A 62 5.68 26.59 -8.62
CA PHE A 62 4.22 26.70 -8.49
C PHE A 62 3.85 27.35 -7.15
N THR A 63 2.60 27.78 -7.01
CA THR A 63 2.12 28.48 -5.81
C THR A 63 0.88 27.80 -5.24
N VAL A 64 0.87 27.58 -3.92
CA VAL A 64 -0.29 27.05 -3.17
C VAL A 64 -0.57 28.01 -2.03
N ASP A 65 -1.79 28.54 -1.94
CA ASP A 65 -2.21 29.53 -0.92
C ASP A 65 -1.19 30.66 -0.69
N GLY A 66 -0.71 31.27 -1.78
CA GLY A 66 0.27 32.36 -1.72
C GLY A 66 1.72 31.95 -1.41
N THR A 67 1.98 30.67 -1.11
CA THR A 67 3.34 30.16 -0.88
C THR A 67 3.92 29.59 -2.17
N THR A 68 5.08 30.10 -2.59
CA THR A 68 5.77 29.63 -3.80
C THR A 68 6.74 28.50 -3.49
N PHE A 69 6.55 27.38 -4.18
CA PHE A 69 7.40 26.20 -4.14
C PHE A 69 8.38 26.27 -5.29
N LYS A 70 9.66 26.41 -4.97
CA LYS A 70 10.76 26.38 -5.95
C LYS A 70 11.29 24.97 -6.03
N THR A 71 10.96 24.22 -7.06
CA THR A 71 11.28 22.79 -7.13
C THR A 71 12.74 22.58 -7.58
N PRO A 72 13.66 22.15 -6.68
CA PRO A 72 15.05 21.88 -7.05
C PRO A 72 15.19 20.55 -7.77
N ALA A 73 14.32 19.59 -7.44
CA ALA A 73 14.17 18.34 -8.14
C ALA A 73 13.34 18.62 -9.40
N GLY A 74 13.87 18.25 -10.57
CA GLY A 74 13.12 18.34 -11.83
C GLY A 74 11.86 17.47 -11.83
N LYS A 75 11.33 17.16 -13.01
CA LYS A 75 10.08 16.40 -13.15
C LYS A 75 10.07 15.10 -12.35
N LEU A 76 9.07 14.95 -11.47
CA LEU A 76 8.88 13.74 -10.66
C LEU A 76 7.79 12.82 -11.24
N GLY A 77 8.03 11.52 -11.23
CA GLY A 77 6.97 10.54 -11.50
C GLY A 77 5.92 10.46 -10.37
N ASN A 78 4.75 9.87 -10.62
CA ASN A 78 3.71 9.74 -9.58
C ASN A 78 4.20 8.99 -8.33
N GLY A 79 5.02 7.96 -8.51
CA GLY A 79 5.64 7.24 -7.39
C GLY A 79 6.59 8.14 -6.58
N GLU A 80 7.36 9.00 -7.25
CA GLU A 80 8.28 9.92 -6.58
C GLU A 80 7.55 11.06 -5.86
N VAL A 81 6.49 11.61 -6.47
CA VAL A 81 5.60 12.56 -5.80
C VAL A 81 4.98 11.93 -4.57
N ASN A 82 4.52 10.68 -4.68
CA ASN A 82 3.97 9.95 -3.55
C ASN A 82 4.99 9.78 -2.41
N ILE A 83 6.23 9.41 -2.72
CA ILE A 83 7.28 9.24 -1.70
C ILE A 83 7.62 10.59 -1.08
N ALA A 84 7.79 11.65 -1.87
CA ALA A 84 8.10 12.98 -1.36
C ALA A 84 7.03 13.50 -0.39
N LEU A 85 5.75 13.41 -0.78
CA LEU A 85 4.64 13.89 0.04
C LEU A 85 4.40 13.01 1.28
N SER A 86 4.58 11.69 1.19
CA SER A 86 4.48 10.81 2.36
C SER A 86 5.62 11.02 3.35
N LEU A 87 6.84 11.32 2.89
CA LEU A 87 7.96 11.72 3.75
C LEU A 87 7.72 13.08 4.40
N ALA A 88 7.19 14.06 3.66
CA ALA A 88 6.85 15.37 4.20
C ALA A 88 5.78 15.24 5.29
N GLU A 89 4.72 14.47 5.02
CA GLU A 89 3.67 14.19 5.99
C GLU A 89 4.22 13.45 7.22
N ALA A 90 5.13 12.48 7.05
CA ALA A 90 5.76 11.79 8.17
C ALA A 90 6.61 12.73 9.04
N LYS A 91 7.42 13.61 8.41
CA LYS A 91 8.22 14.62 9.11
C LYS A 91 7.32 15.56 9.91
N LEU A 92 6.30 16.12 9.28
CA LEU A 92 5.36 17.04 9.92
C LEU A 92 4.63 16.38 11.10
N ARG A 93 4.26 15.10 10.97
CA ARG A 93 3.68 14.35 12.10
C ARG A 93 4.67 14.13 13.26
N GLN A 94 5.96 13.93 13.00
CA GLN A 94 6.97 13.86 14.07
C GLN A 94 7.05 15.19 14.84
N GLU A 95 6.79 16.31 14.16
CA GLU A 95 6.70 17.65 14.74
C GLU A 95 5.31 17.94 15.38
N GLY A 96 4.39 16.97 15.40
CA GLY A 96 3.04 17.13 15.94
C GLY A 96 2.06 17.87 15.02
N ILE A 97 2.44 18.11 13.76
CA ILE A 97 1.64 18.85 12.78
C ILE A 97 0.83 17.85 11.93
N THR A 98 -0.49 17.83 12.12
CA THR A 98 -1.41 16.95 11.39
C THR A 98 -2.23 17.65 10.30
N GLN A 99 -2.26 18.98 10.31
CA GLN A 99 -2.92 19.83 9.31
C GLN A 99 -1.95 20.97 8.95
N PRO A 100 -0.97 20.71 8.08
CA PRO A 100 0.09 21.67 7.83
C PRO A 100 -0.40 22.84 6.97
N THR A 101 0.20 24.01 7.17
CA THR A 101 0.05 25.14 6.26
C THR A 101 0.88 24.95 5.00
N SER A 102 0.59 25.72 3.94
CA SER A 102 1.40 25.72 2.71
C SER A 102 2.86 26.08 2.97
N ALA A 103 3.13 26.98 3.92
CA ALA A 103 4.49 27.32 4.37
C ALA A 103 5.20 26.12 5.04
N GLN A 104 4.52 25.39 5.93
CA GLN A 104 5.09 24.20 6.58
C GLN A 104 5.37 23.07 5.57
N LEU A 105 4.48 22.86 4.60
CA LEU A 105 4.72 21.92 3.50
C LEU A 105 5.92 22.36 2.64
N ASN A 106 6.08 23.65 2.39
CA ASN A 106 7.22 24.20 1.67
C ASN A 106 8.52 23.94 2.42
N THR A 107 8.58 24.21 3.73
CA THR A 107 9.74 23.91 4.57
C THR A 107 10.05 22.40 4.61
N ALA A 108 9.04 21.53 4.63
CA ALA A 108 9.27 20.08 4.60
C ALA A 108 9.85 19.62 3.25
N LEU A 109 9.27 20.09 2.14
CA LEU A 109 9.63 19.66 0.79
C LEU A 109 10.89 20.32 0.25
N ILE A 110 11.03 21.63 0.41
CA ILE A 110 12.12 22.43 -0.16
C ILE A 110 13.18 22.71 0.92
N GLY A 111 12.74 23.07 2.12
CA GLY A 111 13.62 23.46 3.22
C GLY A 111 14.30 24.81 2.98
N ASP A 112 15.40 25.02 3.69
CA ASP A 112 16.24 26.21 3.57
C ASP A 112 17.71 25.83 3.41
N ALA A 113 18.59 26.83 3.35
CA ALA A 113 20.02 26.61 3.13
C ALA A 113 20.72 25.85 4.27
N ALA A 114 20.22 25.95 5.51
CA ALA A 114 20.77 25.25 6.67
C ALA A 114 20.15 23.86 6.85
N HIS A 115 18.86 23.72 6.51
CA HIS A 115 18.08 22.50 6.66
C HIS A 115 17.44 22.14 5.31
N PRO A 116 18.17 21.44 4.42
CA PRO A 116 17.64 21.08 3.11
C PRO A 116 16.42 20.17 3.25
N GLY A 117 15.37 20.48 2.49
CA GLY A 117 14.15 19.69 2.44
C GLY A 117 14.28 18.44 1.58
N ILE A 118 13.21 17.67 1.53
CA ILE A 118 13.13 16.36 0.85
C ILE A 118 13.54 16.43 -0.62
N LEU A 119 13.05 17.43 -1.36
CA LEU A 119 13.31 17.62 -2.78
C LEU A 119 14.72 18.14 -3.04
N THR A 120 15.25 18.98 -2.15
CA THR A 120 16.64 19.46 -2.23
C THR A 120 17.60 18.29 -2.09
N LEU A 121 17.41 17.47 -1.06
CA LEU A 121 18.19 16.25 -0.85
C LEU A 121 18.05 15.25 -2.01
N ARG A 122 16.87 15.17 -2.63
CA ARG A 122 16.65 14.34 -3.82
C ARG A 122 17.37 14.89 -5.05
N ALA A 123 17.38 16.20 -5.23
CA ALA A 123 18.11 16.88 -6.30
C ALA A 123 19.63 16.71 -6.16
N ASP A 124 20.13 16.60 -4.93
CA ASP A 124 21.53 16.26 -4.61
C ASP A 124 21.88 14.78 -4.90
N GLY A 125 20.98 14.03 -5.53
CA GLY A 125 21.20 12.64 -5.94
C GLY A 125 21.01 11.61 -4.83
N LYS A 126 20.55 11.99 -3.64
CA LYS A 126 20.28 11.02 -2.57
C LYS A 126 19.11 10.10 -2.94
N GLY A 127 19.23 8.82 -2.59
CA GLY A 127 18.13 7.87 -2.67
C GLY A 127 17.06 8.17 -1.61
N TRP A 128 15.80 7.81 -1.88
CA TRP A 128 14.68 8.06 -0.97
C TRP A 128 14.91 7.53 0.46
N GLY A 129 15.57 6.38 0.60
CA GLY A 129 15.94 5.84 1.91
C GLY A 129 16.94 6.73 2.66
N GLN A 130 17.91 7.32 1.95
CA GLN A 130 18.89 8.24 2.53
C GLN A 130 18.24 9.59 2.90
N VAL A 131 17.32 10.09 2.06
CA VAL A 131 16.51 11.29 2.35
C VAL A 131 15.67 11.08 3.61
N ALA A 132 15.00 9.93 3.74
CA ALA A 132 14.26 9.60 4.94
C ALA A 132 15.18 9.54 6.17
N GLN A 133 16.32 8.86 6.05
CA GLN A 133 17.29 8.69 7.13
C GLN A 133 17.86 10.02 7.61
N SER A 134 18.13 10.99 6.74
CA SER A 134 18.64 12.31 7.16
C SER A 134 17.66 13.10 8.03
N MET A 135 16.37 12.73 8.02
CA MET A 135 15.34 13.29 8.89
C MET A 135 14.99 12.37 10.07
N GLY A 136 15.75 11.30 10.31
CA GLY A 136 15.45 10.31 11.36
C GLY A 136 14.24 9.44 11.07
N ILE A 137 13.78 9.37 9.82
CA ILE A 137 12.60 8.61 9.39
C ILE A 137 13.05 7.33 8.67
N LYS A 138 12.37 6.21 8.95
CA LYS A 138 12.53 4.96 8.21
C LYS A 138 11.55 4.92 7.05
N LEU A 139 12.05 4.94 5.81
CA LEU A 139 11.20 4.88 4.61
C LEU A 139 10.27 3.65 4.62
N GLY A 140 10.77 2.48 5.08
CA GLY A 140 9.95 1.28 5.17
C GLY A 140 8.73 1.44 6.08
N ASP A 141 8.86 2.16 7.19
CA ASP A 141 7.74 2.39 8.11
C ASP A 141 6.73 3.37 7.51
N VAL A 142 7.19 4.38 6.77
CA VAL A 142 6.33 5.28 5.99
C VAL A 142 5.54 4.52 4.94
N MET A 143 6.20 3.65 4.16
CA MET A 143 5.55 2.85 3.13
C MET A 143 4.55 1.85 3.72
N ARG A 144 4.86 1.23 4.87
CA ARG A 144 3.91 0.33 5.56
C ARG A 144 2.70 1.08 6.12
N ALA A 145 2.90 2.25 6.73
CA ALA A 145 1.80 3.08 7.22
C ALA A 145 0.88 3.53 6.07
N GLU A 146 1.47 3.84 4.93
CA GLU A 146 0.77 4.19 3.71
C GLU A 146 -0.07 3.05 3.14
N GLN A 147 0.53 1.86 3.04
CA GLN A 147 -0.17 0.66 2.62
C GLN A 147 -1.31 0.31 3.57
N ALA A 148 -1.08 0.37 4.89
CA ALA A 148 -2.12 0.12 5.89
C ALA A 148 -3.28 1.13 5.81
N ARG A 149 -3.02 2.38 5.38
CA ARG A 149 -4.07 3.37 5.13
C ARG A 149 -4.88 3.04 3.88
N ARG A 150 -4.22 2.60 2.81
CA ARG A 150 -4.90 2.13 1.59
C ARG A 150 -5.81 0.94 1.87
N GLU A 151 -5.30 -0.08 2.56
CA GLU A 151 -6.07 -1.28 2.88
C GLU A 151 -7.33 -0.98 3.71
N ARG A 152 -7.30 0.05 4.57
CA ARG A 152 -8.50 0.52 5.29
C ARG A 152 -9.49 1.25 4.40
N HIS A 153 -9.03 1.91 3.34
CA HIS A 153 -9.88 2.64 2.41
C HIS A 153 -10.51 1.70 1.37
N GLU A 154 -9.75 0.70 0.93
CA GLU A 154 -10.18 -0.32 -0.05
C GLU A 154 -11.05 -1.42 0.56
N ARG A 155 -11.03 -1.59 1.88
CA ARG A 155 -12.05 -2.36 2.58
C ARG A 155 -13.21 -1.42 2.87
N PRO A 156 -14.35 -1.51 2.13
CA PRO A 156 -15.58 -0.97 2.69
C PRO A 156 -15.70 -1.61 4.08
N GLN A 157 -16.03 -0.81 5.09
CA GLN A 157 -16.53 -1.37 6.33
C GLN A 157 -17.62 -2.34 5.87
N VAL A 158 -17.37 -3.63 5.98
CA VAL A 158 -18.43 -4.62 6.09
C VAL A 158 -19.13 -4.17 7.36
N ALA A 159 -20.07 -3.25 7.18
CA ALA A 159 -21.09 -2.93 8.15
C ALA A 159 -21.55 -4.31 8.56
N ASN A 160 -21.20 -4.62 9.81
CA ASN A 160 -21.54 -5.83 10.51
C ASN A 160 -23.06 -5.86 10.43
N HIS A 161 -23.59 -6.43 9.34
CA HIS A 161 -25.00 -6.74 9.20
C HIS A 161 -25.24 -7.57 10.43
N GLU A 162 -26.05 -6.99 11.30
CA GLU A 162 -26.56 -7.60 12.51
C GLU A 162 -26.68 -9.08 12.22
N ARG A 163 -25.83 -9.87 12.87
CA ARG A 163 -26.05 -11.31 12.98
C ARG A 163 -27.51 -11.40 13.39
N PRO A 164 -28.43 -11.88 12.51
CA PRO A 164 -29.84 -11.86 12.84
C PRO A 164 -29.94 -12.54 14.18
N GLU A 165 -30.62 -11.85 15.11
CA GLU A 165 -30.89 -12.38 16.43
C GLU A 165 -31.28 -13.82 16.25
N ARG A 166 -30.66 -14.66 17.08
CA ARG A 166 -30.99 -16.06 17.31
C ARG A 166 -32.52 -16.17 17.33
N GLY A 167 -33.08 -16.44 16.16
CA GLY A 167 -34.49 -16.69 15.98
C GLY A 167 -34.84 -17.82 16.91
N GLU A 168 -35.88 -17.58 17.68
CA GLU A 168 -36.44 -18.46 18.67
C GLU A 168 -36.31 -19.91 18.25
N ARG A 169 -35.71 -20.68 19.17
CA ARG A 169 -36.04 -22.07 19.46
C ARG A 169 -37.35 -22.50 18.78
N ALA A 170 -37.24 -23.02 17.56
CA ALA A 170 -38.33 -23.75 16.93
C ALA A 170 -38.60 -24.96 17.81
N GLU A 171 -39.66 -24.82 18.57
CA GLU A 171 -40.37 -25.82 19.31
C GLU A 171 -40.47 -27.11 18.47
N ARG A 172 -39.85 -28.17 19.01
CA ARG A 172 -40.32 -29.55 18.90
C ARG A 172 -40.96 -29.92 17.55
N ALA A 173 -40.13 -30.23 16.56
CA ALA A 173 -40.55 -31.19 15.54
C ALA A 173 -40.72 -32.55 16.23
N GLU A 174 -41.97 -32.96 16.41
CA GLU A 174 -42.40 -34.27 16.83
C GLU A 174 -41.59 -35.35 16.07
N ARG A 175 -40.89 -36.21 16.82
CA ARG A 175 -40.26 -37.42 16.28
C ARG A 175 -41.36 -38.25 15.63
N PRO A 176 -41.26 -38.58 14.34
CA PRO A 176 -42.05 -39.68 13.79
C PRO A 176 -41.65 -40.95 14.54
N ASP A 177 -42.64 -41.67 15.07
CA ASP A 177 -42.42 -42.95 15.75
C ASP A 177 -41.63 -43.90 14.83
N ARG A 178 -40.56 -44.44 15.40
CA ARG A 178 -39.69 -45.40 14.72
C ARG A 178 -40.49 -46.69 14.55
N PRO A 179 -40.74 -47.18 13.32
CA PRO A 179 -41.37 -48.49 13.17
C PRO A 179 -40.49 -49.56 13.82
N GLU A 180 -41.12 -50.41 14.63
CA GLU A 180 -40.49 -51.52 15.33
C GLU A 180 -39.73 -52.41 14.35
N ARG A 181 -38.47 -52.68 14.69
CA ARG A 181 -37.59 -53.56 13.93
C ARG A 181 -38.12 -54.99 14.07
N PRO A 182 -38.39 -55.72 12.97
CA PRO A 182 -38.79 -57.12 13.05
C PRO A 182 -37.75 -57.94 13.82
N GLU A 183 -38.22 -58.74 14.77
CA GLU A 183 -37.39 -59.67 15.54
C GLU A 183 -36.67 -60.64 14.61
N LYS A 184 -35.36 -60.79 14.84
CA LYS A 184 -34.51 -61.72 14.12
C LYS A 184 -34.76 -63.12 14.69
N PRO A 185 -35.09 -64.13 13.88
CA PRO A 185 -35.27 -65.48 14.38
C PRO A 185 -33.95 -66.01 14.98
N GLU A 186 -34.00 -66.41 16.23
CA GLU A 186 -32.95 -67.19 16.90
C GLU A 186 -32.81 -68.53 16.18
N ARG A 187 -31.75 -68.68 15.38
CA ARG A 187 -31.37 -69.99 14.87
C ARG A 187 -30.49 -70.67 15.91
N HIS A 188 -31.12 -71.49 16.74
CA HIS A 188 -30.47 -72.46 17.61
C HIS A 188 -29.47 -73.30 16.82
N GLY A 189 -28.23 -73.31 17.29
CA GLY A 189 -27.29 -74.40 17.04
C GLY A 189 -27.16 -75.19 18.34
N HIS A 190 -27.74 -76.38 18.37
CA HIS A 190 -27.15 -77.64 18.85
C HIS A 190 -28.18 -78.76 18.76
#